data_AF-A0A6N2RI08-F1
#
_entry.id   AF-A0A6N2RI08-F1
#
_cell.length_a   1.000
_cell.length_b   1.000
_cell.length_c   1.000
_cell.angle_alpha   90.00
_cell.angle_beta   90.00
_cell.angle_gamma   90.00
#
_symmetry.space_group_name_H-M   'P 1'
#
loop_
_entity.id
_entity.type
_entity.pdbx_description
1 polymer ?
#
loop_
_entity_poly.entity_id
_entity_poly.type
_entity_poly.pdbx_seq_one_letter_code
_entity_poly.pdbx_strand_id
1 'polypeptide(L)'
;MRVAIIGSRNAKNLDIFQMIQRVPRNCSEIISGGAKGVDAAAKTIAQVLGAIYTEFPPEYSRYGAKAPMMRNQQIVGRADLVLAFWDLSSRGTAGTLNLCIQKRVPFRIFPLHEYELPEGETLTR
;
A
#
# COMPACT_ATOMS: atom_id res chain seq x y z
N MET A 1 2.79 -7.68 14.33
CA MET A 1 1.67 -7.48 13.39
C MET A 1 2.21 -7.33 11.98
N ARG A 2 1.56 -7.94 10.99
CA ARG A 2 1.92 -7.89 9.57
C ARG A 2 1.15 -6.79 8.87
N VAL A 3 1.86 -5.79 8.36
CA VAL A 3 1.26 -4.64 7.70
C VAL A 3 1.62 -4.66 6.22
N ALA A 4 0.64 -4.75 5.35
CA ALA A 4 0.88 -4.55 3.92
C ALA A 4 0.89 -3.07 3.60
N ILE A 5 1.92 -2.59 2.91
CA ILE A 5 1.97 -1.26 2.32
C ILE A 5 1.87 -1.45 0.81
N ILE A 6 0.81 -0.90 0.22
CA ILE A 6 0.53 -1.00 -1.21
C ILE A 6 0.21 0.38 -1.77
N GLY A 7 0.35 0.55 -3.08
CA GLY A 7 -0.15 1.77 -3.67
C GLY A 7 0.19 2.00 -5.12
N SER A 8 0.04 3.27 -5.51
CA SER A 8 0.21 3.70 -6.88
C SER A 8 1.68 3.69 -7.32
N ARG A 9 1.92 3.22 -8.55
CA ARG A 9 3.28 3.09 -9.11
C ARG A 9 3.88 4.43 -9.53
N ASN A 10 3.03 5.39 -9.86
CA ASN A 10 3.40 6.71 -10.36
C ASN A 10 3.26 7.79 -9.28
N ALA A 11 3.28 7.39 -8.01
CA ALA A 11 3.25 8.32 -6.88
C ALA A 11 4.46 9.26 -6.94
N LYS A 12 4.21 10.55 -7.17
CA LYS A 12 5.23 11.61 -7.05
C LYS A 12 5.26 12.09 -5.59
N ASN A 13 6.43 12.54 -5.13
CA ASN A 13 6.60 13.19 -3.83
C ASN A 13 6.11 12.34 -2.63
N LEU A 14 6.42 11.04 -2.63
CA LEU A 14 6.15 10.19 -1.47
C LEU A 14 6.96 10.65 -0.26
N ASP A 15 6.28 11.18 0.76
CA ASP A 15 6.87 11.48 2.05
C ASP A 15 6.95 10.21 2.90
N ILE A 16 8.12 9.58 2.90
CA ILE A 16 8.40 8.35 3.66
C ILE A 16 8.17 8.56 5.17
N PHE A 17 8.47 9.75 5.70
CA PHE A 17 8.29 10.03 7.12
C PHE A 17 6.81 10.07 7.49
N GLN A 18 5.99 10.73 6.67
CA GLN A 18 4.53 10.70 6.83
C GLN A 18 3.96 9.28 6.70
N MET A 19 4.47 8.47 5.76
CA MET A 19 4.06 7.07 5.63
C MET A 19 4.41 6.25 6.87
N ILE A 20 5.63 6.43 7.42
CA ILE A 20 6.08 5.77 8.67
C ILE A 20 5.11 6.05 9.82
N GLN A 21 4.66 7.30 9.97
CA GLN A 21 3.73 7.67 11.03
C GLN A 21 2.37 6.94 10.95
N ARG A 22 2.01 6.39 9.78
CA ARG A 22 0.80 5.59 9.61
C ARG A 22 0.99 4.12 9.99
N VAL A 23 2.23 3.66 10.14
CA VAL A 23 2.53 2.28 10.51
C VAL A 23 2.32 2.08 12.01
N PRO A 24 1.52 1.09 12.44
CA PRO A 24 1.36 0.75 13.85
C PRO A 24 2.70 0.44 14.53
N ARG A 25 2.89 0.90 15.78
CA ARG A 25 4.13 0.69 16.55
C ARG A 25 4.47 -0.79 16.81
N ASN A 26 3.48 -1.67 16.79
CA ASN A 26 3.64 -3.12 16.95
C ASN A 26 3.78 -3.87 15.60
N CYS A 27 4.05 -3.14 14.51
CA CYS A 27 4.40 -3.74 13.22
C CYS A 27 5.73 -4.50 13.35
N SER A 28 5.71 -5.78 12.97
CA SER A 28 6.87 -6.67 13.00
C SER A 28 7.32 -7.09 11.60
N GLU A 29 6.43 -6.98 10.62
CA GLU A 29 6.68 -7.36 9.23
C GLU A 29 5.90 -6.42 8.30
N ILE A 30 6.59 -5.90 7.29
CA ILE A 30 6.02 -5.13 6.20
C ILE A 30 5.96 -6.01 4.95
N ILE A 31 4.77 -6.07 4.35
CA ILE A 31 4.49 -6.86 3.16
C ILE A 31 4.24 -5.91 1.98
N SER A 32 4.83 -6.19 0.82
CA SER A 32 4.66 -5.35 -0.37
C SER A 32 4.75 -6.16 -1.67
N GLY A 33 4.40 -5.54 -2.80
CA GLY A 33 4.39 -6.17 -4.13
C GLY A 33 5.63 -5.91 -4.99
N GLY A 34 6.63 -5.20 -4.48
CA GLY A 34 7.91 -4.98 -5.16
C GLY A 34 7.87 -4.05 -6.38
N ALA A 35 6.76 -3.35 -6.60
CA ALA A 35 6.66 -2.41 -7.72
C ALA A 35 7.41 -1.09 -7.46
N LYS A 36 7.51 -0.25 -8.49
CA LYS A 36 7.93 1.15 -8.33
C LYS A 36 6.91 1.95 -7.50
N GLY A 37 7.31 3.12 -7.01
CA GLY A 37 6.44 4.02 -6.25
C GLY A 37 6.27 3.54 -4.81
N VAL A 38 5.01 3.39 -4.37
CA VAL A 38 4.69 3.06 -2.96
C VAL A 38 5.32 1.75 -2.51
N ASP A 39 5.32 0.73 -3.36
CA ASP A 39 5.89 -0.57 -3.01
C ASP A 39 7.41 -0.48 -2.73
N ALA A 40 8.13 0.40 -3.44
CA ALA A 40 9.54 0.66 -3.20
C ALA A 40 9.76 1.45 -1.89
N ALA A 41 8.88 2.42 -1.60
CA ALA A 41 8.90 3.13 -0.31
C ALA A 41 8.65 2.17 0.87
N ALA A 42 7.79 1.17 0.71
CA ALA A 42 7.54 0.15 1.74
C ALA A 42 8.81 -0.58 2.18
N LYS A 43 9.72 -0.87 1.23
CA LYS A 43 11.02 -1.48 1.52
C LYS A 43 11.87 -0.57 2.40
N THR A 44 11.95 0.72 2.06
CA THR A 44 12.67 1.72 2.87
C THR A 44 12.06 1.85 4.26
N ILE A 45 10.72 1.88 4.36
CA ILE A 45 10.01 1.94 5.64
C ILE A 45 10.36 0.73 6.51
N ALA A 46 10.41 -0.48 5.94
CA ALA A 46 10.78 -1.67 6.70
C ALA A 46 12.19 -1.58 7.28
N GLN A 47 13.14 -1.05 6.48
CA GLN A 47 14.52 -0.83 6.91
C GLN A 47 14.63 0.18 8.05
N VAL A 48 13.94 1.32 7.95
CA VAL A 48 13.90 2.34 9.02
C VAL A 48 13.18 1.80 10.28
N LEU A 49 12.15 0.98 10.03
CA LEU A 49 11.41 0.08 10.93
C LEU A 49 12.25 -0.79 11.85
N GLY A 50 13.36 -1.33 11.32
CA GLY A 50 13.89 -2.60 11.80
C GLY A 50 12.89 -3.76 11.67
N ALA A 51 11.90 -3.63 10.77
CA ALA A 51 10.87 -4.64 10.55
C ALA A 51 11.29 -5.65 9.47
N ILE A 52 10.77 -6.88 9.54
CA ILE A 52 10.96 -7.87 8.48
C ILE A 52 10.31 -7.32 7.20
N TYR A 53 10.96 -7.46 6.05
CA TYR A 53 10.38 -7.11 4.76
C TYR A 53 10.12 -8.36 3.92
N THR A 54 8.87 -8.55 3.53
CA THR A 54 8.44 -9.65 2.66
C THR A 54 7.87 -9.08 1.37
N GLU A 55 8.47 -9.48 0.25
CA GLU A 55 8.07 -9.05 -1.08
C GLU A 55 7.36 -10.18 -1.82
N PHE A 56 6.22 -9.86 -2.44
CA PHE A 56 5.52 -10.76 -3.35
C PHE A 56 5.65 -10.22 -4.78
N PRO A 57 6.64 -10.66 -5.57
CA PRO A 57 6.73 -10.30 -6.98
C PRO A 57 5.68 -11.05 -7.81
N PRO A 58 5.24 -10.49 -8.96
CA PRO A 58 4.32 -11.20 -9.84
C PRO A 58 4.99 -12.43 -10.50
N GLU A 59 4.48 -13.63 -10.22
CA GLU A 59 4.93 -14.90 -10.80
C GLU A 59 4.36 -15.12 -12.23
N TYR A 60 4.88 -14.40 -13.22
CA TYR A 60 4.38 -14.47 -14.61
C TYR A 60 4.53 -15.85 -15.26
N SER A 61 5.59 -16.60 -14.92
CA SER A 61 5.79 -17.96 -15.43
C SER A 61 4.66 -18.92 -15.03
N ARG A 62 4.07 -18.70 -13.85
CA ARG A 62 3.02 -19.57 -13.29
C ARG A 62 1.61 -19.10 -13.63
N TYR A 63 1.36 -17.80 -13.58
CA TYR A 63 0.00 -17.25 -13.68
C TYR A 63 -0.23 -16.38 -14.92
N GLY A 64 0.78 -16.19 -15.77
CA GLY A 64 0.70 -15.35 -16.97
C GLY A 64 0.17 -13.95 -16.64
N ALA A 65 -0.78 -13.47 -17.43
CA ALA A 65 -1.39 -12.14 -17.24
C ALA A 65 -2.09 -11.95 -15.88
N LYS A 66 -2.46 -13.04 -15.19
CA LYS A 66 -3.10 -12.98 -13.86
C LYS A 66 -2.10 -12.83 -12.72
N ALA A 67 -0.79 -12.90 -12.98
CA ALA A 67 0.24 -12.84 -11.94
C ALA A 67 0.13 -11.63 -11.00
N PRO A 68 -0.15 -10.39 -11.47
CA PRO A 68 -0.35 -9.25 -10.57
C PRO A 68 -1.51 -9.43 -9.59
N MET A 69 -2.61 -10.03 -10.06
CA MET A 69 -3.79 -10.28 -9.23
C MET A 69 -3.53 -11.40 -8.21
N MET A 70 -2.87 -12.49 -8.62
CA MET A 70 -2.52 -13.60 -7.74
C MET A 70 -1.60 -13.15 -6.61
N ARG A 71 -0.61 -12.33 -6.95
CA ARG A 71 0.26 -11.65 -5.98
C ARG A 71 -0.53 -10.78 -4.99
N ASN A 72 -1.49 -9.99 -5.48
CA ASN A 72 -2.31 -9.15 -4.58
C ASN A 72 -3.13 -10.02 -3.62
N GLN A 73 -3.57 -11.19 -4.06
CA GLN A 73 -4.24 -12.17 -3.20
C GLN A 73 -3.37 -12.72 -2.07
N GLN A 74 -2.10 -12.96 -2.36
CA GLN A 74 -1.11 -13.39 -1.37
C GLN A 74 -0.82 -12.27 -0.35
N ILE A 75 -0.62 -11.03 -0.83
CA ILE A 75 -0.40 -9.85 0.04
C ILE A 75 -1.54 -9.68 1.04
N VAL A 76 -2.79 -9.60 0.56
CA VAL A 76 -3.96 -9.42 1.43
C VAL A 76 -4.17 -10.62 2.34
N GLY A 77 -3.94 -11.84 1.85
CA GLY A 77 -4.10 -13.06 2.66
C GLY A 77 -3.07 -13.20 3.79
N ARG A 78 -1.93 -12.50 3.70
CA ARG A 78 -0.85 -12.54 4.69
C ARG A 78 -0.89 -11.36 5.66
N ALA A 79 -1.55 -10.27 5.29
CA ALA A 79 -1.60 -9.03 6.06
C ALA A 79 -2.66 -9.05 7.17
N ASP A 80 -2.33 -8.51 8.32
CA ASP A 80 -3.28 -8.23 9.40
C ASP A 80 -3.92 -6.83 9.21
N LEU A 81 -3.24 -5.92 8.47
CA LEU A 81 -3.71 -4.59 8.08
C LEU A 81 -3.11 -4.19 6.73
N VAL A 82 -3.89 -3.51 5.90
CA VAL A 82 -3.42 -2.93 4.64
C VAL A 82 -3.43 -1.39 4.71
N LEU A 83 -2.28 -0.76 4.42
CA LEU A 83 -2.14 0.68 4.23
C LEU A 83 -2.01 0.96 2.74
N ALA A 84 -3.02 1.58 2.15
CA ALA A 84 -3.06 1.89 0.73
C ALA A 84 -2.77 3.37 0.50
N PHE A 85 -1.61 3.68 -0.08
CA PHE A 85 -1.26 5.03 -0.51
C PHE A 85 -1.65 5.19 -1.98
N TRP A 86 -2.73 5.92 -2.23
CA TRP A 86 -3.46 5.82 -3.49
C TRP A 86 -3.66 7.18 -4.16
N ASP A 87 -3.37 7.25 -5.45
CA ASP A 87 -3.68 8.37 -6.35
C ASP A 87 -5.15 8.42 -6.78
N LEU A 88 -6.02 7.61 -6.17
CA LEU A 88 -7.45 7.47 -6.51
C LEU A 88 -7.74 6.98 -7.94
N SER A 89 -6.70 6.63 -8.72
CA SER A 89 -6.81 6.25 -10.14
C SER A 89 -6.23 4.85 -10.42
N SER A 90 -5.24 4.41 -9.64
CA SER A 90 -4.61 3.11 -9.81
C SER A 90 -5.62 1.95 -9.67
N ARG A 91 -5.98 1.35 -10.81
CA ARG A 91 -6.83 0.15 -10.90
C ARG A 91 -6.26 -1.02 -10.10
N GLY A 92 -4.93 -1.15 -10.04
CA GLY A 92 -4.27 -2.19 -9.26
C GLY A 92 -4.52 -2.03 -7.76
N THR A 93 -4.42 -0.80 -7.26
CA THR A 93 -4.69 -0.48 -5.85
C THR A 93 -6.16 -0.68 -5.52
N ALA A 94 -7.07 -0.20 -6.39
CA ALA A 94 -8.51 -0.39 -6.23
C ALA A 94 -8.89 -1.88 -6.18
N GLY A 95 -8.30 -2.71 -7.05
CA GLY A 95 -8.51 -4.17 -7.03
C GLY A 95 -8.06 -4.81 -5.72
N THR A 96 -6.93 -4.37 -5.15
CA THR A 96 -6.46 -4.87 -3.85
C THR A 96 -7.36 -4.42 -2.70
N LEU A 97 -7.87 -3.18 -2.70
CA LEU A 97 -8.82 -2.69 -1.71
C LEU A 97 -10.14 -3.48 -1.73
N ASN A 98 -10.66 -3.77 -2.93
CA ASN A 98 -11.84 -4.62 -3.08
C ASN A 98 -11.59 -6.03 -2.49
N LEU A 99 -10.39 -6.57 -2.70
CA LEU A 99 -10.01 -7.84 -2.11
C LEU A 99 -9.97 -7.77 -0.56
N CYS A 100 -9.49 -6.66 0.03
CA CYS A 100 -9.54 -6.46 1.47
C CYS A 100 -10.98 -6.52 2.00
N ILE A 101 -11.92 -5.87 1.31
CA ILE A 101 -13.35 -5.92 1.65
C ILE A 101 -13.86 -7.36 1.61
N GLN A 102 -13.62 -8.07 0.51
CA GLN A 102 -14.07 -9.46 0.33
C GLN A 102 -13.51 -10.41 1.40
N LYS A 103 -12.24 -10.21 1.79
CA LYS A 103 -11.54 -11.04 2.78
C LYS A 103 -11.69 -10.54 4.22
N ARG A 104 -12.42 -9.44 4.45
CA ARG A 104 -12.56 -8.78 5.76
C ARG A 104 -11.21 -8.44 6.41
N VAL A 105 -10.23 -8.06 5.60
CA VAL A 105 -8.93 -7.60 6.09
C VAL A 105 -9.04 -6.08 6.32
N PRO A 106 -8.73 -5.58 7.53
CA PRO A 106 -8.73 -4.15 7.81
C PRO A 106 -7.83 -3.40 6.84
N PHE A 107 -8.28 -2.23 6.38
CA PHE A 107 -7.47 -1.36 5.52
C PHE A 107 -7.68 0.11 5.84
N ARG A 108 -6.70 0.93 5.48
CA ARG A 108 -6.77 2.40 5.49
C ARG A 108 -6.29 2.95 4.17
N ILE A 109 -6.94 4.01 3.69
CA ILE A 109 -6.59 4.69 2.44
C ILE A 109 -5.97 6.04 2.79
N PHE A 110 -4.86 6.34 2.14
CA PHE A 110 -4.15 7.62 2.22
C PHE A 110 -4.04 8.20 0.82
N PRO A 111 -4.86 9.21 0.48
CA PRO A 111 -4.77 9.89 -0.81
C PRO A 111 -3.38 10.51 -1.01
N LEU A 112 -2.85 10.40 -2.22
CA LEU A 112 -1.53 10.95 -2.60
C LEU A 112 -1.61 12.32 -3.29
N HIS A 113 -2.81 12.77 -3.65
CA HIS A 113 -3.01 14.12 -4.12
C HIS A 113 -3.32 15.04 -2.93
N GLU A 114 -2.72 16.23 -2.92
CA GLU A 114 -3.25 17.31 -2.09
C GLU A 114 -4.67 17.58 -2.55
N TYR A 115 -5.59 17.60 -1.59
CA TYR A 115 -6.93 18.09 -1.85
C TYR A 115 -6.78 19.60 -2.03
N GLU A 116 -6.70 20.07 -3.27
CA GLU A 116 -6.91 21.49 -3.55
C GLU A 116 -8.36 21.77 -3.15
N LEU A 117 -8.54 22.49 -2.05
CA LEU A 117 -9.85 22.99 -1.67
C LEU A 117 -10.37 23.82 -2.85
N PRO A 118 -11.63 23.64 -3.28
CA PRO A 118 -12.25 24.57 -4.21
C PRO A 118 -12.05 26.00 -3.68
N GLU A 119 -11.74 26.95 -4.57
CA GLU A 119 -11.55 28.35 -4.19
C GLU A 119 -12.72 28.80 -3.28
N GLY A 120 -12.41 29.14 -2.02
CA GLY A 120 -13.38 29.68 -1.06
C GLY A 120 -13.71 28.81 0.15
N GLU A 121 -13.25 27.55 0.24
CA GLU A 121 -13.43 26.75 1.45
C GLU A 121 -12.16 26.71 2.30
N THR A 122 -12.23 27.24 3.53
CA THR A 122 -11.17 27.10 4.53
C THR A 122 -11.50 25.91 5.43
N LEU A 123 -10.56 24.97 5.60
CA LEU A 123 -10.64 23.97 6.66
C LEU A 123 -10.55 24.67 8.02
N THR A 124 -11.69 25.00 8.61
CA THR A 124 -11.75 25.44 10.01
C THR A 124 -11.34 24.27 10.90
N ARG A 125 -10.25 24.48 11.66
CA ARG A 125 -9.75 23.54 12.68
C ARG A 125 -10.63 23.49 13.90
#